data_AF-A0A835ELG5-F1
#
_entry.id   AF-A0A835ELG5-F1
#
_cell.length_a   1.000
_cell.length_b   1.000
_cell.length_c   1.000
_cell.angle_alpha   90.00
_cell.angle_beta   90.00
_cell.angle_gamma   90.00
#
_symmetry.space_group_name_H-M   'P 1'
#
loop_
_entity.id
_entity.type
_entity.pdbx_description
1 polymer ?
#
loop_
_entity_poly.entity_id
_entity_poly.type
_entity_poly.pdbx_seq_one_letter_code
_entity_poly.pdbx_strand_id
1 'polypeptide(L)'
;MYLDAQQALHCQGTARDQGVGPCAVKHHFPSPVVSWIEDLSSFSNVSFSHDSEYVDEQATVSVGQSSTSSNLHDMQISVRLTDEFMELAKENTSNNLETCGILGASFRDGTYFVTMLIIPKQEGTAHSCQAVNEEEIHAVLSEQSLYPAGWIHTHPSQTCFLSSIDLHTQYSYQVMLPEAVAIVVAPTDPNRSYGIFRLTDPGGMEVLRGCNESGFHTHRETTDGSPIYETCSKVQFNPNLRFEIVDLRSSA
;
A
#
# COMPACT_ATOMS: atom_id res chain seq x y z
N MET A 1 53.86 4.38 -52.14
CA MET A 1 54.79 5.52 -52.32
C MET A 1 54.17 6.46 -53.33
N TYR A 2 54.46 7.77 -53.19
CA TYR A 2 54.04 8.94 -54.00
C TYR A 2 52.77 9.64 -53.50
N LEU A 3 52.95 10.70 -52.67
CA LEU A 3 52.92 12.16 -52.96
C LEU A 3 51.45 12.66 -52.93
N ASP A 4 51.04 13.73 -52.26
CA ASP A 4 51.65 15.07 -52.16
C ASP A 4 51.02 15.94 -51.03
N ALA A 5 51.58 17.13 -50.84
CA ALA A 5 51.40 18.10 -49.74
C ALA A 5 50.16 19.04 -49.79
N GLN A 6 49.83 19.67 -48.63
CA GLN A 6 49.26 21.03 -48.38
C GLN A 6 48.75 21.08 -46.91
N GLN A 7 48.71 22.15 -46.11
CA GLN A 7 49.19 23.53 -46.08
C GLN A 7 48.91 24.07 -44.64
N ALA A 8 49.63 25.11 -44.21
CA ALA A 8 49.64 25.68 -42.87
C ALA A 8 48.62 26.83 -42.62
N LEU A 9 48.57 27.29 -41.34
CA LEU A 9 48.18 28.61 -40.78
C LEU A 9 46.73 28.78 -40.26
N HIS A 10 46.39 29.49 -39.17
CA HIS A 10 47.09 30.10 -38.01
C HIS A 10 46.01 30.81 -37.12
N CYS A 11 46.17 30.77 -35.78
CA CYS A 11 45.73 31.73 -34.71
C CYS A 11 44.24 32.15 -34.55
N GLN A 12 43.70 32.60 -33.40
CA GLN A 12 44.10 32.99 -32.03
C GLN A 12 42.76 33.02 -31.21
N GLY A 13 42.65 32.64 -29.93
CA GLY A 13 42.92 33.51 -28.78
C GLY A 13 41.78 33.55 -27.74
N THR A 14 42.11 33.13 -26.51
CA THR A 14 41.66 33.60 -25.18
C THR A 14 40.21 33.46 -24.62
N ALA A 15 40.22 33.02 -23.35
CA ALA A 15 39.41 33.47 -22.19
C ALA A 15 38.18 32.64 -21.74
N ARG A 16 38.22 32.37 -20.42
CA ARG A 16 37.23 31.78 -19.50
C ARG A 16 35.77 32.10 -19.82
N ASP A 17 34.90 31.09 -19.69
CA ASP A 17 33.61 31.27 -19.02
C ASP A 17 33.12 29.97 -18.36
N GLN A 18 32.38 30.14 -17.27
CA GLN A 18 31.81 29.11 -16.41
C GLN A 18 30.65 28.39 -17.11
N GLY A 19 30.54 27.08 -16.91
CA GLY A 19 29.42 26.30 -17.40
C GLY A 19 29.33 24.97 -16.66
N VAL A 20 28.61 24.99 -15.54
CA VAL A 20 28.18 23.81 -14.79
C VAL A 20 27.33 22.94 -15.72
N GLY A 21 27.90 21.84 -16.21
CA GLY A 21 27.16 20.79 -16.90
C GLY A 21 26.37 19.96 -15.89
N PRO A 22 25.10 19.61 -16.15
CA PRO A 22 24.28 18.87 -15.21
C PRO A 22 24.87 17.46 -15.02
N CYS A 23 25.20 17.13 -13.77
CA CYS A 23 25.54 15.78 -13.37
C CYS A 23 24.34 14.89 -13.69
N ALA A 24 24.51 13.95 -14.63
CA ALA A 24 23.52 12.92 -14.90
C ALA A 24 23.35 12.08 -13.63
N VAL A 25 22.32 12.39 -12.85
CA VAL A 25 21.87 11.55 -11.74
C VAL A 25 21.38 10.25 -12.36
N LYS A 26 22.22 9.22 -12.31
CA LYS A 26 21.78 7.85 -12.53
C LYS A 26 20.83 7.52 -11.38
N HIS A 27 19.53 7.67 -11.62
CA HIS A 27 18.52 7.15 -10.73
C HIS A 27 18.67 5.62 -10.71
N HIS A 28 19.21 5.10 -9.61
CA HIS A 28 19.22 3.68 -9.34
C HIS A 28 17.88 3.39 -8.67
N PHE A 29 16.95 2.83 -9.43
CA PHE A 29 15.65 2.41 -8.92
C PHE A 29 15.77 0.99 -8.37
N PRO A 30 15.23 0.69 -7.18
CA PRO A 30 14.72 -0.65 -6.93
C PRO A 30 13.42 -0.83 -7.73
N SER A 31 13.31 -1.91 -8.50
CA SER A 31 12.09 -2.25 -9.24
C SER A 31 10.89 -2.37 -8.31
N PRO A 32 9.69 -1.90 -8.69
CA PRO A 32 8.46 -2.32 -8.03
C PRO A 32 8.26 -3.81 -8.35
N VAL A 33 8.55 -4.68 -7.38
CA VAL A 33 8.08 -6.06 -7.41
C VAL A 33 6.74 -6.08 -6.70
N VAL A 34 5.67 -5.98 -7.48
CA VAL A 34 4.39 -6.63 -7.19
C VAL A 34 3.84 -7.20 -8.50
N SER A 35 4.63 -8.09 -9.12
CA SER A 35 4.08 -9.05 -10.09
C SER A 35 4.12 -10.43 -9.44
N TRP A 36 3.20 -10.66 -8.50
CA TRP A 36 2.90 -12.01 -8.06
C TRP A 36 1.49 -12.33 -8.51
N ILE A 37 1.39 -12.84 -9.73
CA ILE A 37 0.54 -13.95 -10.17
C ILE A 37 0.91 -14.21 -11.64
N GLU A 38 1.67 -15.28 -11.88
CA GLU A 38 1.52 -16.01 -13.13
C GLU A 38 0.21 -16.78 -13.05
N ASP A 39 -0.68 -16.45 -13.99
CA ASP A 39 -1.73 -17.32 -14.53
C ASP A 39 -2.90 -17.73 -13.61
N LEU A 40 -3.96 -16.89 -13.59
CA LEU A 40 -5.27 -17.21 -13.03
C LEU A 40 -6.08 -18.25 -13.86
N SER A 41 -5.51 -18.89 -14.88
CA SER A 41 -6.24 -19.89 -15.67
C SER A 41 -6.44 -21.25 -14.99
N SER A 42 -5.88 -21.49 -13.80
CA SER A 42 -5.99 -22.79 -13.10
C SER A 42 -7.19 -22.95 -12.16
N PHE A 43 -8.05 -21.95 -11.98
CA PHE A 43 -9.21 -22.04 -11.07
C PHE A 43 -10.46 -22.70 -11.68
N SER A 44 -10.30 -23.69 -12.56
CA SER A 44 -11.42 -24.54 -12.99
C SER A 44 -11.33 -25.94 -12.37
N ASN A 45 -12.30 -26.22 -11.49
CA ASN A 45 -12.55 -27.47 -10.77
C ASN A 45 -11.70 -27.76 -9.53
N VAL A 46 -11.99 -27.05 -8.43
CA VAL A 46 -11.88 -27.63 -7.09
C VAL A 46 -13.24 -27.50 -6.41
N SER A 47 -13.82 -28.63 -6.00
CA SER A 47 -15.07 -28.67 -5.24
C SER A 47 -14.79 -28.26 -3.80
N PHE A 48 -15.40 -27.16 -3.37
CA PHE A 48 -15.24 -26.63 -2.01
C PHE A 48 -16.25 -27.29 -1.07
N SER A 49 -15.74 -28.04 -0.09
CA SER A 49 -16.53 -28.50 1.06
C SER A 49 -16.84 -27.33 1.97
N HIS A 50 -18.12 -27.23 2.34
CA HIS A 50 -18.68 -26.20 3.20
C HIS A 50 -18.33 -26.53 4.66
N ASP A 51 -17.32 -25.86 5.22
CA ASP A 51 -17.19 -25.75 6.68
C ASP A 51 -16.81 -24.30 7.03
N SER A 52 -17.66 -23.71 7.87
CA SER A 52 -17.64 -22.34 8.36
C SER A 52 -16.72 -22.18 9.59
N GLU A 53 -16.46 -20.91 9.91
CA GLU A 53 -15.87 -20.38 11.15
C GLU A 53 -14.34 -20.33 11.20
N TYR A 54 -13.76 -19.33 10.52
CA TYR A 54 -12.50 -18.73 10.95
C TYR A 54 -12.78 -17.89 12.21
N VAL A 55 -12.43 -18.43 13.38
CA VAL A 55 -12.42 -17.69 14.64
C VAL A 55 -11.10 -16.94 14.73
N ASP A 56 -11.14 -15.61 14.63
CA ASP A 56 -9.98 -14.73 14.79
C ASP A 56 -9.62 -14.57 16.28
N GLU A 57 -8.71 -15.40 16.77
CA GLU A 57 -8.06 -15.23 18.08
C GLU A 57 -6.77 -14.38 18.00
N GLN A 58 -6.39 -13.87 16.82
CA GLN A 58 -5.11 -13.21 16.60
C GLN A 58 -5.14 -11.69 16.80
N ALA A 59 -6.32 -11.05 16.70
CA ALA A 59 -6.48 -9.63 17.00
C ALA A 59 -6.56 -9.32 18.52
N THR A 60 -5.58 -9.75 19.32
CA THR A 60 -5.50 -9.33 20.73
C THR A 60 -5.03 -7.87 20.84
N VAL A 61 -5.69 -7.07 21.70
CA VAL A 61 -5.20 -5.77 22.13
C VAL A 61 -3.98 -5.99 23.03
N SER A 62 -2.80 -6.12 22.43
CA SER A 62 -1.53 -6.19 23.14
C SER A 62 -1.23 -4.83 23.79
N VAL A 63 -1.56 -4.68 25.07
CA VAL A 63 -1.00 -3.63 25.95
C VAL A 63 0.43 -4.03 26.35
N GLY A 64 1.25 -4.30 25.35
CA GLY A 64 2.67 -4.55 25.47
C GLY A 64 3.33 -3.68 24.42
N GLN A 65 4.05 -2.65 24.84
CA GLN A 65 4.79 -1.79 23.94
C GLN A 65 5.75 -2.66 23.12
N SER A 66 5.41 -2.93 21.86
CA SER A 66 6.40 -3.38 20.90
C SER A 66 7.49 -2.32 20.89
N SER A 67 8.74 -2.73 21.15
CA SER A 67 9.88 -1.82 21.31
C SER A 67 10.19 -0.99 20.06
N THR A 68 9.55 -1.28 18.93
CA THR A 68 9.63 -0.53 17.67
C THR A 68 8.54 0.54 17.52
N SER A 69 7.42 0.42 18.23
CA SER A 69 6.29 1.38 18.17
C SER A 69 6.66 2.76 18.73
N SER A 70 7.72 2.85 19.55
CA SER A 70 8.12 4.08 20.23
C SER A 70 8.65 5.15 19.29
N ASN A 71 9.10 4.80 18.07
CA ASN A 71 9.72 5.72 17.12
C ASN A 71 8.87 6.02 15.88
N LEU A 72 7.67 5.45 15.77
CA LEU A 72 6.79 5.69 14.64
C LEU A 72 6.14 7.08 14.75
N HIS A 73 6.10 7.77 13.61
CA HIS A 73 5.36 9.01 13.47
C HIS A 73 3.85 8.78 13.63
N ASP A 74 3.16 9.78 14.18
CA ASP A 74 1.71 9.73 14.28
C ASP A 74 1.10 9.95 12.88
N MET A 75 -0.08 9.37 12.65
CA MET A 75 -0.84 9.55 11.43
C MET A 75 -2.23 10.07 11.74
N GLN A 76 -2.69 11.06 10.98
CA GLN A 76 -4.02 11.61 11.08
C GLN A 76 -4.86 11.26 9.85
N ILE A 77 -6.08 10.80 10.12
CA ILE A 77 -7.06 10.41 9.11
C ILE A 77 -8.34 11.19 9.36
N SER A 78 -9.01 11.62 8.29
CA SER A 78 -10.30 12.30 8.42
C SER A 78 -11.35 11.35 9.00
N VAL A 79 -12.18 11.84 9.93
CA VAL A 79 -13.34 11.08 10.45
C VAL A 79 -14.33 10.67 9.34
N ARG A 80 -14.29 11.35 8.19
CA ARG A 80 -15.18 11.11 7.04
C ARG A 80 -14.64 10.08 6.06
N LEU A 81 -13.39 9.64 6.22
CA LEU A 81 -12.71 8.81 5.22
C LEU A 81 -13.44 7.49 4.98
N THR A 82 -13.82 6.77 6.03
CA THR A 82 -14.52 5.48 5.93
C THR A 82 -15.89 5.63 5.30
N ASP A 83 -16.65 6.65 5.67
CA ASP A 83 -18.01 6.87 5.16
C ASP A 83 -18.00 7.24 3.68
N GLU A 84 -17.09 8.12 3.26
CA GLU A 84 -16.96 8.52 1.85
C GLU A 84 -16.42 7.37 0.98
N PHE A 85 -15.49 6.57 1.52
CA PHE A 85 -15.03 5.36 0.85
C PHE A 85 -16.19 4.36 0.66
N MET A 86 -17.03 4.17 1.68
CA MET A 86 -18.18 3.26 1.58
C MET A 86 -19.22 3.71 0.56
N GLU A 87 -19.44 5.02 0.38
CA GLU A 87 -20.30 5.51 -0.70
C GLU A 87 -19.73 5.17 -2.09
N LEU A 88 -18.41 5.21 -2.27
CA LEU A 88 -17.73 4.84 -3.53
C LEU A 88 -17.69 3.32 -3.78
N ALA A 89 -17.69 2.52 -2.71
CA ALA A 89 -17.66 1.06 -2.76
C ALA A 89 -19.06 0.42 -2.78
N LYS A 90 -20.12 1.19 -2.50
CA LYS A 90 -21.48 0.71 -2.25
C LYS A 90 -22.02 -0.29 -3.26
N GLU A 91 -21.85 -0.02 -4.56
CA GLU A 91 -22.32 -0.92 -5.61
C GLU A 91 -21.63 -2.28 -5.53
N ASN A 92 -20.30 -2.28 -5.47
CA ASN A 92 -19.50 -3.50 -5.33
C ASN A 92 -19.84 -4.24 -4.03
N THR A 93 -19.89 -3.53 -2.89
CA THR A 93 -20.24 -4.12 -1.60
C THR A 93 -21.62 -4.78 -1.63
N SER A 94 -22.61 -4.15 -2.27
CA SER A 94 -23.96 -4.72 -2.41
C SER A 94 -23.99 -5.99 -3.27
N ASN A 95 -23.03 -6.13 -4.19
CA ASN A 95 -22.82 -7.30 -5.04
C ASN A 95 -21.83 -8.32 -4.43
N ASN A 96 -21.47 -8.16 -3.16
CA ASN A 96 -20.49 -8.98 -2.46
C ASN A 96 -19.12 -9.00 -3.18
N LEU A 97 -18.69 -7.85 -3.68
CA LEU A 97 -17.37 -7.61 -4.25
C LEU A 97 -16.59 -6.65 -3.37
N GLU A 98 -15.35 -7.02 -3.07
CA GLU A 98 -14.41 -6.13 -2.39
C GLU A 98 -14.03 -4.97 -3.30
N THR A 99 -13.67 -3.86 -2.66
CA THR A 99 -13.16 -2.64 -3.29
C THR A 99 -12.01 -2.14 -2.43
N CYS A 100 -10.93 -1.67 -3.05
CA CYS A 100 -9.82 -0.99 -2.38
C CYS A 100 -9.66 0.47 -2.81
N GLY A 101 -8.98 1.23 -1.95
CA GLY A 101 -8.49 2.57 -2.18
C GLY A 101 -7.10 2.75 -1.56
N ILE A 102 -6.34 3.70 -2.08
CA ILE A 102 -4.97 4.00 -1.68
C ILE A 102 -4.95 5.32 -0.90
N LEU A 103 -4.24 5.34 0.22
CA LEU A 103 -4.13 6.49 1.11
C LEU A 103 -2.87 7.29 0.76
N GLY A 104 -3.05 8.50 0.23
CA GLY A 104 -1.96 9.44 0.01
C GLY A 104 -1.83 10.39 1.21
N ALA A 105 -0.63 10.53 1.77
CA ALA A 105 -0.38 11.43 2.90
C ALA A 105 0.71 12.45 2.63
N SER A 106 0.52 13.65 3.20
CA SER A 106 1.59 14.63 3.34
C SER A 106 2.24 14.51 4.73
N PHE A 107 3.55 14.75 4.81
CA PHE A 107 4.28 14.70 6.08
C PHE A 107 4.64 16.12 6.54
N ARG A 108 4.18 16.51 7.74
CA ARG A 108 4.44 17.84 8.33
C ARG A 108 4.63 17.72 9.83
N ASP A 109 5.63 18.43 10.36
CA ASP A 109 5.89 18.53 11.80
C ASP A 109 5.93 17.16 12.53
N GLY A 110 6.50 16.14 11.88
CA GLY A 110 6.63 14.81 12.46
C GLY A 110 5.36 13.96 12.45
N THR A 111 4.33 14.36 11.69
CA THR A 111 3.04 13.69 11.57
C THR A 111 2.65 13.49 10.10
N TYR A 112 2.13 12.31 9.76
CA TYR A 112 1.51 12.03 8.47
C TYR A 112 0.04 12.48 8.49
N PHE A 113 -0.39 13.21 7.46
CA PHE A 113 -1.78 13.60 7.28
C PHE A 113 -2.30 12.96 6.00
N VAL A 114 -3.25 12.03 6.12
CA VAL A 114 -3.90 11.43 4.95
C VAL A 114 -4.79 12.50 4.31
N THR A 115 -4.32 13.02 3.19
CA THR A 115 -4.93 14.13 2.44
C THR A 115 -5.50 13.70 1.11
N MET A 116 -5.34 12.44 0.72
CA MET A 116 -5.90 11.91 -0.51
C MET A 116 -6.36 10.46 -0.36
N LEU A 117 -7.52 10.16 -0.95
CA LEU A 117 -8.03 8.81 -1.18
C LEU A 117 -8.09 8.59 -2.70
N ILE A 118 -7.30 7.66 -3.21
CA ILE A 118 -7.32 7.27 -4.62
C ILE A 118 -8.12 5.98 -4.74
N ILE A 119 -9.16 5.96 -5.57
CA ILE A 119 -9.83 4.72 -5.96
C ILE A 119 -9.24 4.26 -7.29
N PRO A 120 -8.33 3.27 -7.28
CA PRO A 120 -7.70 2.83 -8.51
C PRO A 120 -8.68 2.06 -9.39
N LYS A 121 -8.35 1.94 -10.67
CA LYS A 121 -8.88 0.83 -11.48
C LYS A 121 -8.53 -0.46 -10.76
N GLN A 122 -9.45 -1.40 -10.69
CA GLN A 122 -9.28 -2.58 -9.86
C GLN A 122 -10.19 -3.72 -10.28
N GLU A 123 -9.78 -4.94 -9.93
CA GLU A 123 -10.56 -6.15 -10.08
C GLU A 123 -10.90 -6.67 -8.67
N GLY A 124 -12.19 -6.72 -8.34
CA GLY A 124 -12.70 -7.18 -7.05
C GLY A 124 -13.37 -8.55 -7.16
N THR A 125 -13.16 -9.40 -6.16
CA THR A 125 -13.87 -10.65 -5.92
C THR A 125 -14.57 -10.58 -4.56
N ALA A 126 -15.20 -11.66 -4.11
CA ALA A 126 -15.80 -11.71 -2.78
C ALA A 126 -14.78 -11.77 -1.62
N HIS A 127 -13.49 -12.00 -1.91
CA HIS A 127 -12.45 -12.27 -0.92
C HIS A 127 -11.11 -11.55 -1.21
N SER A 128 -11.07 -10.73 -2.26
CA SER A 128 -9.88 -9.98 -2.62
C SER A 128 -10.23 -8.83 -3.54
N CYS A 129 -9.41 -7.79 -3.54
CA CYS A 129 -9.40 -6.75 -4.57
C CYS A 129 -7.98 -6.40 -4.95
N GLN A 130 -7.73 -6.27 -6.25
CA GLN A 130 -6.42 -5.95 -6.80
C GLN A 130 -6.48 -4.65 -7.60
N ALA A 131 -5.67 -3.68 -7.20
CA ALA A 131 -5.47 -2.47 -8.00
C ALA A 131 -4.73 -2.83 -9.30
N VAL A 132 -5.17 -2.25 -10.42
CA VAL A 132 -4.52 -2.35 -11.72
C VAL A 132 -4.04 -0.97 -12.15
N ASN A 133 -3.13 -0.93 -13.13
CA ASN A 133 -2.52 0.31 -13.62
C ASN A 133 -1.82 1.14 -12.52
N GLU A 134 -0.92 0.51 -11.76
CA GLU A 134 -0.18 1.16 -10.66
C GLU A 134 0.59 2.42 -11.08
N GLU A 135 0.97 2.55 -12.35
CA GLU A 135 1.59 3.75 -12.89
C GLU A 135 0.70 5.00 -12.74
N GLU A 136 -0.62 4.87 -12.93
CA GLU A 136 -1.57 5.99 -12.75
C GLU A 136 -1.65 6.41 -11.27
N ILE A 137 -1.64 5.42 -10.36
CA ILE A 137 -1.62 5.66 -8.90
C ILE A 137 -0.35 6.41 -8.51
N HIS A 138 0.80 5.93 -8.98
CA HIS A 138 2.09 6.54 -8.72
C HIS A 138 2.18 7.95 -9.32
N ALA A 139 1.65 8.18 -10.51
CA ALA A 139 1.62 9.49 -11.14
C ALA A 139 0.86 10.51 -10.27
N VAL A 140 -0.32 10.15 -9.77
CA VAL A 140 -1.13 11.01 -8.88
C VAL A 140 -0.38 11.31 -7.57
N LEU A 141 0.18 10.29 -6.91
CA LEU A 141 0.93 10.48 -5.66
C LEU A 141 2.16 11.36 -5.87
N SER A 142 2.91 11.13 -6.96
CA SER A 142 4.14 11.87 -7.28
C SER A 142 3.85 13.33 -7.63
N GLU A 143 2.83 13.60 -8.44
CA GLU A 143 2.44 14.96 -8.83
C GLU A 143 2.12 15.83 -7.61
N GLN A 144 1.49 15.25 -6.58
CA GLN A 144 1.18 15.94 -5.33
C GLN A 144 2.23 15.76 -4.22
N SER A 145 3.35 15.07 -4.51
CA SER A 145 4.42 14.77 -3.54
C SER A 145 3.90 14.08 -2.27
N LEU A 146 3.00 13.10 -2.43
CA LEU A 146 2.37 12.34 -1.35
C LEU A 146 3.07 10.99 -1.12
N TYR A 147 3.10 10.57 0.14
CA TYR A 147 3.55 9.24 0.55
C TYR A 147 2.40 8.22 0.45
N PRO A 148 2.66 6.97 0.03
CA PRO A 148 1.69 5.89 0.08
C PRO A 148 1.53 5.42 1.54
N ALA A 149 0.66 6.11 2.28
CA ALA A 149 0.45 5.94 3.72
C ALA A 149 -0.32 4.66 4.10
N GLY A 150 -0.73 3.88 3.11
CA GLY A 150 -1.49 2.67 3.32
C GLY A 150 -2.64 2.56 2.34
N TRP A 151 -3.63 1.77 2.72
CA TRP A 151 -4.75 1.41 1.87
C TRP A 151 -5.98 1.10 2.73
N ILE A 152 -7.14 1.15 2.08
CA ILE A 152 -8.44 0.86 2.67
C ILE A 152 -9.17 -0.13 1.76
N HIS A 153 -9.83 -1.15 2.31
CA HIS A 153 -10.66 -2.05 1.55
C HIS A 153 -11.92 -2.48 2.30
N THR A 154 -12.86 -3.08 1.56
CA THR A 154 -14.11 -3.60 2.13
C THR A 154 -14.04 -5.10 2.32
N HIS A 155 -14.63 -5.58 3.40
CA HIS A 155 -15.07 -6.96 3.60
C HIS A 155 -16.61 -6.97 3.57
N PRO A 156 -17.25 -7.18 2.41
CA PRO A 156 -18.70 -7.04 2.29
C PRO A 156 -19.49 -7.96 3.21
N SER A 157 -19.03 -9.21 3.38
CA SER A 157 -19.70 -10.24 4.17
C SER A 157 -18.84 -10.83 5.29
N GLN A 158 -17.54 -10.56 5.29
CA GLN A 158 -16.59 -11.08 6.26
C GLN A 158 -16.48 -10.16 7.49
N THR A 159 -15.97 -10.71 8.58
CA THR A 159 -15.62 -9.95 9.77
C THR A 159 -14.41 -9.04 9.52
N CYS A 160 -14.15 -8.12 10.44
CA CYS A 160 -13.09 -7.14 10.35
C CYS A 160 -11.72 -7.70 10.81
N PHE A 161 -10.96 -8.31 9.90
CA PHE A 161 -9.61 -8.85 10.12
C PHE A 161 -8.71 -8.67 8.88
N LEU A 162 -7.41 -8.98 8.97
CA LEU A 162 -6.53 -9.08 7.79
C LEU A 162 -6.45 -10.53 7.31
N SER A 163 -6.89 -10.78 6.08
CA SER A 163 -6.74 -12.07 5.42
C SER A 163 -5.28 -12.36 5.03
N SER A 164 -5.00 -13.61 4.63
CA SER A 164 -3.68 -13.98 4.10
C SER A 164 -3.20 -13.06 2.98
N ILE A 165 -4.10 -12.65 2.07
CA ILE A 165 -3.77 -11.76 0.96
C ILE A 165 -3.50 -10.35 1.49
N ASP A 166 -4.30 -9.88 2.44
CA ASP A 166 -4.14 -8.55 3.04
C ASP A 166 -2.82 -8.41 3.79
N LEU A 167 -2.38 -9.47 4.48
CA LEU A 167 -1.09 -9.49 5.18
C LEU A 167 0.09 -9.29 4.20
N HIS A 168 0.05 -9.95 3.03
CA HIS A 168 1.07 -9.81 1.99
C HIS A 168 1.03 -8.43 1.31
N THR A 169 -0.17 -7.90 1.07
CA THR A 169 -0.33 -6.51 0.59
C THR A 169 0.25 -5.53 1.61
N GLN A 170 -0.16 -5.63 2.88
CA GLN A 170 0.29 -4.75 3.95
C GLN A 170 1.80 -4.85 4.19
N TYR A 171 2.41 -6.03 4.04
CA TYR A 171 3.86 -6.19 4.10
C TYR A 171 4.57 -5.28 3.09
N SER A 172 4.11 -5.27 1.84
CA SER A 172 4.70 -4.42 0.80
C SER A 172 4.61 -2.93 1.14
N TYR A 173 3.46 -2.47 1.64
CA TYR A 173 3.30 -1.09 2.11
C TYR A 173 4.23 -0.76 3.29
N GLN A 174 4.30 -1.65 4.28
CA GLN A 174 5.07 -1.40 5.50
C GLN A 174 6.59 -1.50 5.29
N VAL A 175 7.04 -2.22 4.25
CA VAL A 175 8.43 -2.18 3.77
C VAL A 175 8.77 -0.81 3.17
N MET A 176 7.85 -0.21 2.42
CA MET A 176 8.07 1.10 1.81
C MET A 176 7.94 2.25 2.81
N LEU A 177 7.00 2.14 3.74
CA LEU A 177 6.73 3.13 4.78
C LEU A 177 6.36 2.42 6.09
N PRO A 178 7.22 2.45 7.13
CA PRO A 178 6.97 1.76 8.40
C PRO A 178 5.66 2.15 9.12
N GLU A 179 5.17 3.36 8.88
CA GLU A 179 3.91 3.90 9.39
C GLU A 179 2.67 3.45 8.60
N ALA A 180 2.82 2.76 7.48
CA ALA A 180 1.69 2.42 6.62
C ALA A 180 0.65 1.55 7.34
N VAL A 181 -0.63 1.76 7.00
CA VAL A 181 -1.76 1.06 7.63
C VAL A 181 -2.69 0.42 6.61
N ALA A 182 -3.32 -0.69 7.00
CA ALA A 182 -4.43 -1.30 6.29
C ALA A 182 -5.73 -0.99 7.04
N ILE A 183 -6.69 -0.35 6.36
CA ILE A 183 -8.02 -0.10 6.91
C ILE A 183 -9.00 -1.10 6.32
N VAL A 184 -9.59 -1.95 7.15
CA VAL A 184 -10.64 -2.88 6.73
C VAL A 184 -11.98 -2.29 7.12
N VAL A 185 -12.92 -2.19 6.19
CA VAL A 185 -14.30 -1.79 6.47
C VAL A 185 -15.21 -3.01 6.29
N ALA A 186 -15.82 -3.46 7.38
CA ALA A 186 -16.65 -4.65 7.45
C ALA A 186 -18.10 -4.27 7.84
N PRO A 187 -18.94 -3.82 6.88
CA PRO A 187 -20.28 -3.30 7.17
C PRO A 187 -21.24 -4.32 7.78
N THR A 188 -20.96 -5.62 7.64
CA THR A 188 -21.80 -6.72 8.14
C THR A 188 -21.29 -7.33 9.45
N ASP A 189 -20.11 -6.91 9.92
CA ASP A 189 -19.57 -7.38 11.19
C ASP A 189 -20.37 -6.77 12.37
N PRO A 190 -20.99 -7.59 13.24
CA PRO A 190 -21.82 -7.10 14.34
C PRO A 190 -21.00 -6.46 15.48
N ASN A 191 -19.70 -6.73 15.55
CA ASN A 191 -18.83 -6.29 16.64
C ASN A 191 -17.96 -5.09 16.25
N ARG A 192 -17.50 -5.03 14.99
CA ARG A 192 -16.55 -4.02 14.54
C ARG A 192 -16.78 -3.65 13.08
N SER A 193 -17.34 -2.47 12.83
CA SER A 193 -17.63 -2.00 11.46
C SER A 193 -16.39 -1.63 10.64
N TYR A 194 -15.27 -1.33 11.29
CA TYR A 194 -13.97 -1.13 10.65
C TYR A 194 -12.82 -1.34 11.62
N GLY A 195 -11.62 -1.57 11.08
CA GLY A 195 -10.39 -1.75 11.84
C GLY A 195 -9.21 -1.14 11.09
N ILE A 196 -8.23 -0.65 11.86
CA ILE A 196 -6.99 -0.09 11.32
C ILE A 196 -5.85 -0.93 11.83
N PHE A 197 -5.13 -1.55 10.92
CA PHE A 197 -4.16 -2.59 11.22
C PHE A 197 -2.78 -2.27 10.65
N ARG A 198 -1.77 -2.88 11.24
CA ARG A 198 -0.39 -2.92 10.77
C ARG A 198 0.22 -4.28 11.08
N LEU A 199 1.27 -4.67 10.39
CA LEU A 199 2.03 -5.86 10.79
C LEU A 199 2.84 -5.56 12.05
N THR A 200 2.95 -6.54 12.93
CA THR A 200 3.90 -6.44 14.05
C THR A 200 5.33 -6.46 13.49
N ASP A 201 6.20 -5.65 14.09
CA ASP A 201 7.58 -5.48 13.66
C ASP A 201 8.51 -5.64 14.88
N PRO A 202 9.40 -6.64 14.91
CA PRO A 202 9.81 -7.49 13.78
C PRO A 202 8.93 -8.71 13.48
N GLY A 203 8.09 -9.19 14.41
CA GLY A 203 7.44 -10.51 14.35
C GLY A 203 6.73 -10.81 13.02
N GLY A 204 5.62 -10.12 12.73
CA GLY A 204 4.85 -10.31 11.51
C GLY A 204 5.62 -9.98 10.23
N MET A 205 6.43 -8.92 10.26
CA MET A 205 7.30 -8.55 9.14
C MET A 205 8.29 -9.67 8.77
N GLU A 206 8.86 -10.37 9.76
CA GLU A 206 9.78 -11.49 9.53
C GLU A 206 9.07 -12.76 9.05
N VAL A 207 7.85 -13.02 9.52
CA VAL A 207 7.01 -14.13 9.04
C VAL A 207 6.71 -13.95 7.56
N LEU A 208 6.25 -12.76 7.17
CA LEU A 208 5.87 -12.44 5.79
C LEU A 208 7.08 -12.37 4.86
N ARG A 209 8.21 -11.82 5.31
CA ARG A 209 9.47 -11.81 4.54
C ARG A 209 9.93 -13.21 4.12
N GLY A 210 9.69 -14.21 4.96
CA GLY A 210 10.10 -15.59 4.70
C GLY A 210 9.07 -16.45 3.97
N CYS A 211 7.90 -15.90 3.66
CA CYS A 211 6.79 -16.64 3.05
C CYS A 211 6.92 -16.64 1.52
N ASN A 212 6.84 -17.81 0.90
CA ASN A 212 6.87 -18.00 -0.56
C ASN A 212 5.62 -18.75 -1.07
N GLU A 213 4.58 -18.83 -0.24
CA GLU A 213 3.33 -19.51 -0.60
C GLU A 213 2.41 -18.58 -1.41
N SER A 214 1.60 -19.18 -2.29
CA SER A 214 0.67 -18.45 -3.15
C SER A 214 -0.78 -18.85 -2.83
N GLY A 215 -1.72 -17.95 -3.16
CA GLY A 215 -3.13 -18.13 -2.82
C GLY A 215 -3.40 -17.95 -1.31
N PHE A 216 -4.59 -18.36 -0.87
CA PHE A 216 -4.97 -18.33 0.54
C PHE A 216 -4.26 -19.43 1.32
N HIS A 217 -3.47 -19.06 2.32
CA HIS A 217 -2.74 -19.98 3.18
C HIS A 217 -2.66 -19.44 4.62
N THR A 218 -2.22 -20.29 5.54
CA THR A 218 -1.97 -19.92 6.93
C THR A 218 -0.50 -19.61 7.13
N HIS A 219 -0.18 -18.61 7.94
CA HIS A 219 1.20 -18.29 8.29
C HIS A 219 1.64 -19.00 9.57
N ARG A 220 2.94 -19.26 9.67
CA ARG A 220 3.57 -19.72 10.92
C ARG A 220 3.44 -18.67 12.02
N GLU A 221 3.42 -19.13 13.27
CA GLU A 221 3.50 -18.24 14.43
C GLU A 221 4.83 -17.48 14.43
N THR A 222 4.81 -16.28 15.03
CA THR A 222 6.02 -15.47 15.23
C THR A 222 6.93 -16.13 16.27
N THR A 223 8.23 -15.85 16.19
CA THR A 223 9.23 -16.45 17.10
C THR A 223 9.01 -16.04 18.57
N ASP A 224 8.44 -14.87 18.81
CA ASP A 224 8.15 -14.34 20.14
C ASP A 224 6.71 -14.61 20.62
N GLY A 225 5.90 -15.32 19.82
CA GLY A 225 4.51 -15.63 20.12
C GLY A 225 3.56 -14.43 20.01
N SER A 226 4.01 -13.29 19.49
CA SER A 226 3.16 -12.15 19.18
C SER A 226 2.25 -12.42 17.98
N PRO A 227 1.08 -11.77 17.87
CA PRO A 227 0.29 -11.80 16.64
C PRO A 227 1.08 -11.34 15.41
N ILE A 228 0.71 -11.80 14.22
CA ILE A 228 1.33 -11.36 12.96
C ILE A 228 0.99 -9.89 12.66
N TYR A 229 -0.18 -9.44 13.08
CA TYR A 229 -0.66 -8.09 12.88
C TYR A 229 -1.35 -7.58 14.14
N GLU A 230 -1.43 -6.26 14.28
CA GLU A 230 -2.02 -5.61 15.44
C GLU A 230 -2.87 -4.41 15.03
N THR A 231 -3.76 -3.96 15.92
CA THR A 231 -4.48 -2.70 15.71
C THR A 231 -3.50 -1.53 15.84
N CYS A 232 -3.50 -0.61 14.88
CA CYS A 232 -2.57 0.52 14.88
C CYS A 232 -3.02 1.61 15.86
N SER A 233 -2.28 1.78 16.96
CA SER A 233 -2.56 2.82 17.98
C SER A 233 -2.00 4.21 17.61
N LYS A 234 -1.26 4.32 16.51
CA LYS A 234 -0.59 5.55 16.04
C LYS A 234 -1.44 6.38 15.09
N VAL A 235 -2.66 5.92 14.80
CA VAL A 235 -3.62 6.63 13.97
C VAL A 235 -4.62 7.40 14.83
N GLN A 236 -4.79 8.67 14.52
CA GLN A 236 -5.76 9.56 15.18
C GLN A 236 -6.77 10.08 14.16
N PHE A 237 -8.04 10.00 14.50
CA PHE A 237 -9.08 10.60 13.68
C PHE A 237 -9.18 12.11 13.93
N ASN A 238 -9.13 12.90 12.86
CA ASN A 238 -9.21 14.35 12.91
C ASN A 238 -10.48 14.84 12.18
N PRO A 239 -11.45 15.48 12.87
CA PRO A 239 -12.67 15.99 12.26
C PRO A 239 -12.46 17.20 11.34
N ASN A 240 -11.33 17.90 11.48
CA ASN A 240 -11.00 19.08 10.69
C ASN A 240 -10.11 18.76 9.49
N LEU A 241 -9.56 17.53 9.41
CA LEU A 241 -8.74 17.11 8.29
C LEU A 241 -9.63 16.88 7.06
N ARG A 242 -9.31 17.61 5.99
CA ARG A 242 -9.89 17.43 4.66
C ARG A 242 -8.97 16.56 3.83
N PHE A 243 -9.57 15.78 2.94
CA PHE A 243 -8.87 14.99 1.95
C PHE A 243 -9.58 15.12 0.60
N GLU A 244 -8.85 14.86 -0.47
CA GLU A 244 -9.35 14.82 -1.83
C GLU A 244 -9.62 13.37 -2.25
N ILE A 245 -10.62 13.17 -3.10
CA ILE A 245 -10.92 11.86 -3.69
C ILE A 245 -10.57 11.91 -5.16
N VAL A 246 -9.77 10.94 -5.61
CA VAL A 246 -9.42 10.74 -7.02
C VAL A 246 -9.92 9.36 -7.43
N ASP A 247 -11.01 9.29 -8.19
CA ASP A 247 -11.57 8.03 -8.68
C ASP A 247 -11.10 7.76 -10.12
N LEU A 248 -10.14 6.83 -10.26
CA LEU A 248 -9.53 6.45 -11.54
C LEU A 248 -10.34 5.41 -12.31
N ARG A 249 -11.41 4.84 -11.72
CA ARG A 249 -12.28 3.87 -12.42
C ARG A 249 -13.09 4.54 -13.53
N SER A 250 -13.37 5.83 -13.38
CA SER A 250 -14.26 6.60 -14.26
C SER A 250 -13.54 7.30 -15.43
N SER A 251 -12.23 7.09 -15.58
CA SER A 251 -11.42 7.68 -16.65
C SER A 251 -11.66 6.95 -17.98
N ALA A 252 -12.56 7.49 -18.80
CA ALA A 252 -12.74 7.17 -20.22
C ALA A 252 -12.11 8.26 -21.11
#